data_AF-A0A1F8BNY6-F1
#
_entry.id   AF-A0A1F8BNY6-F1
#
_cell.length_a   1.000
_cell.length_b   1.000
_cell.length_c   1.000
_cell.angle_alpha   90.00
_cell.angle_beta   90.00
_cell.angle_gamma   90.00
#
_symmetry.space_group_name_H-M   'P 1'
#
loop_
_entity.id
_entity.type
_entity.pdbx_description
1 polymer ?
#
loop_
_entity_poly.entity_id
_entity_poly.type
_entity_poly.pdbx_seq_one_letter_code
_entity_poly.pdbx_strand_id
1 'polypeptide(L)'
;MITDRKTELRQAVPRQEFAGFSAPPFYSDNELEGLLGYHIDLSDGFSIANPYYNFTEREQEPTFYLNLGSLKMTAGRIGAYSTRKTAAWIQELAWNYVHQDTMGKGFPIGDLESEQELLRLFMGDFSSDDLLIIVEYETQEGIKPIAGTRIVHGRGDRLVNISAFDNNSTLPTFQAVNLVDINRDFETTVLEVPEENAVCITRYWAQRADITTTLGVDRRSTPADVIAAMPLAYVLASGNNGRLVTPELAVFDIHRRDTADFVRRHFGARVVADRDGVIPTPQILETILRYHYGPSEIGGYQGQIIVGAFDTNGFLQKSLEYFTRRQIELPSLESIAT
;
A
#
# COMPACT_ATOMS: atom_id res chain seq x y z
N MET A 1 8.71 -30.21 5.11
CA MET A 1 7.85 -30.12 3.90
C MET A 1 7.80 -28.69 3.31
N ILE A 2 8.87 -27.89 3.43
CA ILE A 2 8.99 -26.56 2.78
C ILE A 2 10.04 -26.61 1.64
N THR A 3 10.92 -27.60 1.68
CA THR A 3 12.07 -27.74 0.77
C THR A 3 11.72 -28.22 -0.63
N ASP A 4 10.65 -29.02 -0.80
CA ASP A 4 10.30 -29.59 -2.11
C ASP A 4 9.53 -28.61 -3.02
N ARG A 5 8.72 -27.69 -2.46
CA ARG A 5 7.98 -26.68 -3.26
C ARG A 5 8.89 -25.64 -3.93
N LYS A 6 10.05 -25.33 -3.34
CA LYS A 6 11.02 -24.37 -3.91
C LYS A 6 11.63 -24.86 -5.23
N THR A 7 11.71 -26.18 -5.43
CA THR A 7 12.37 -26.77 -6.60
C THR A 7 11.43 -26.87 -7.80
N GLU A 8 10.15 -27.13 -7.58
CA GLU A 8 9.13 -27.23 -8.63
C GLU A 8 8.75 -25.87 -9.24
N LEU A 9 8.74 -24.80 -8.45
CA LEU A 9 8.39 -23.44 -8.91
C LEU A 9 9.44 -22.76 -9.80
N ARG A 10 10.66 -23.32 -9.90
CA ARG A 10 11.77 -22.71 -10.65
C ARG A 10 11.74 -22.93 -12.17
N GLN A 11 10.78 -23.71 -12.70
CA GLN A 11 10.82 -24.18 -14.09
C GLN A 11 9.75 -23.61 -15.04
N ALA A 12 8.87 -22.69 -14.62
CA ALA A 12 7.85 -22.13 -15.50
C ALA A 12 7.92 -20.60 -15.56
N VAL A 13 8.00 -20.08 -16.79
CA VAL A 13 8.00 -18.67 -17.23
C VAL A 13 9.40 -18.01 -17.35
N PRO A 14 9.72 -17.37 -18.50
CA PRO A 14 10.98 -16.65 -18.69
C PRO A 14 11.10 -15.50 -17.69
N ARG A 15 12.14 -15.55 -16.85
CA ARG A 15 12.46 -14.59 -15.78
C ARG A 15 12.49 -13.10 -16.19
N GLN A 16 12.62 -12.81 -17.49
CA GLN A 16 12.69 -11.44 -18.01
C GLN A 16 11.32 -10.77 -18.17
N GLU A 17 10.22 -11.53 -18.29
CA GLU A 17 8.90 -10.94 -18.54
C GLU A 17 8.33 -10.20 -17.32
N PHE A 18 8.60 -10.70 -16.10
CA PHE A 18 8.09 -10.08 -14.86
C PHE A 18 9.01 -9.01 -14.28
N ALA A 19 10.30 -9.07 -14.61
CA ALA A 19 11.26 -8.08 -14.15
C ALA A 19 11.03 -6.71 -14.80
N GLY A 20 10.65 -6.69 -16.08
CA GLY A 20 10.38 -5.48 -16.87
C GLY A 20 9.13 -4.68 -16.53
N PHE A 21 8.54 -4.90 -15.34
CA PHE A 21 7.20 -4.40 -15.01
C PHE A 21 6.23 -4.65 -16.18
N SER A 22 6.17 -5.88 -16.70
CA SER A 22 5.07 -6.29 -17.57
C SER A 22 3.89 -6.68 -16.69
N ALA A 23 2.69 -6.21 -17.04
CA ALA A 23 1.46 -6.46 -16.30
C ALA A 23 0.39 -6.93 -17.30
N PRO A 24 0.06 -8.24 -17.32
CA PRO A 24 -0.94 -8.77 -18.25
C PRO A 24 -2.34 -8.23 -17.90
N PRO A 25 -3.31 -8.28 -18.82
CA PRO A 25 -4.69 -7.86 -18.53
C PRO A 25 -5.32 -8.64 -17.37
N PHE A 26 -4.98 -9.93 -17.26
CA PHE A 26 -5.32 -10.83 -16.16
C PHE A 26 -4.13 -11.73 -15.88
N TYR A 27 -3.98 -12.16 -14.63
CA TYR A 27 -3.03 -13.20 -14.28
C TYR A 27 -3.73 -14.56 -14.29
N SER A 28 -3.28 -15.46 -15.17
CA SER A 28 -3.60 -16.88 -15.12
C SER A 28 -2.83 -17.58 -14.00
N ASP A 29 -3.26 -18.79 -13.62
CA ASP A 29 -2.59 -19.58 -12.58
C ASP A 29 -1.11 -19.84 -12.89
N ASN A 30 -0.77 -20.12 -14.15
CA ASN A 30 0.61 -20.36 -14.57
C ASN A 30 1.47 -19.09 -14.47
N GLU A 31 0.92 -17.93 -14.82
CA GLU A 31 1.63 -16.64 -14.67
C GLU A 31 1.84 -16.29 -13.20
N LEU A 32 0.88 -16.57 -12.34
CA LEU A 32 1.00 -16.39 -10.89
C LEU A 32 2.07 -17.30 -10.29
N GLU A 33 2.17 -18.54 -10.73
CA GLU A 33 3.21 -19.47 -10.31
C GLU A 33 4.61 -18.99 -10.74
N GLY A 34 4.76 -18.55 -11.99
CA GLY A 34 6.01 -17.98 -12.49
C GLY A 34 6.43 -16.71 -11.76
N LEU A 35 5.48 -15.80 -11.53
CA LEU A 35 5.70 -14.56 -10.77
C LEU A 35 6.14 -14.86 -9.32
N LEU A 36 5.50 -15.83 -8.67
CA LEU A 36 5.90 -16.26 -7.33
C LEU A 36 7.30 -16.87 -7.32
N GLY A 37 7.62 -17.73 -8.28
CA GLY A 37 8.97 -18.29 -8.44
C GLY A 37 10.03 -17.21 -8.59
N TYR A 38 9.73 -16.17 -9.39
CA TYR A 38 10.59 -15.01 -9.56
C TYR A 38 10.79 -14.21 -8.26
N HIS A 39 9.71 -13.92 -7.52
CA HIS A 39 9.79 -13.26 -6.21
C HIS A 39 10.64 -14.05 -5.20
N ILE A 40 10.52 -15.38 -5.16
CA ILE A 40 11.32 -16.22 -4.27
C ILE A 40 12.80 -16.16 -4.65
N ASP A 41 13.12 -16.30 -5.93
CA ASP A 41 14.51 -16.24 -6.42
C ASP A 41 15.12 -14.85 -6.15
N LEU A 42 14.36 -13.77 -6.34
CA LEU A 42 14.78 -12.40 -6.03
C LEU A 42 15.05 -12.21 -4.53
N SER A 43 14.14 -12.70 -3.69
CA SER A 43 14.29 -12.61 -2.24
C SER A 43 15.50 -13.38 -1.72
N ASP A 44 15.77 -14.57 -2.26
CA ASP A 44 16.95 -15.36 -1.92
C ASP A 44 18.23 -14.66 -2.40
N GLY A 45 18.22 -14.02 -3.59
CA GLY A 45 19.36 -13.30 -4.14
C GLY A 45 19.75 -12.01 -3.39
N PHE A 46 18.75 -11.25 -2.93
CA PHE A 46 18.97 -9.96 -2.24
C PHE A 46 18.89 -10.06 -0.70
N SER A 47 18.63 -11.24 -0.14
CA SER A 47 18.44 -11.44 1.31
C SER A 47 17.39 -10.49 1.91
N ILE A 48 16.21 -10.43 1.28
CA ILE A 48 15.12 -9.54 1.71
C ILE A 48 14.64 -9.94 3.11
N ALA A 49 14.57 -8.97 4.03
CA ALA A 49 14.03 -9.18 5.36
C ALA A 49 12.51 -9.38 5.31
N ASN A 50 12.00 -10.40 6.01
CA ASN A 50 10.57 -10.66 6.19
C ASN A 50 9.74 -10.54 4.90
N PRO A 51 10.01 -11.36 3.87
CA PRO A 51 9.25 -11.33 2.64
C PRO A 51 7.78 -11.70 2.87
N TYR A 52 6.87 -11.06 2.12
CA TYR A 52 5.42 -11.22 2.27
C TYR A 52 4.94 -12.69 2.34
N TYR A 53 5.55 -13.57 1.55
CA TYR A 53 5.16 -14.99 1.46
C TYR A 53 5.42 -15.79 2.74
N ASN A 54 6.13 -15.23 3.71
CA ASN A 54 6.24 -15.83 5.05
C ASN A 54 4.95 -15.69 5.86
N PHE A 55 4.11 -14.70 5.51
CA PHE A 55 2.95 -14.28 6.29
C PHE A 55 1.61 -14.55 5.61
N THR A 56 1.57 -14.93 4.33
CA THR A 56 0.36 -15.27 3.57
C THR A 56 -0.15 -16.70 3.88
N GLU A 57 -1.41 -16.98 3.53
CA GLU A 57 -2.05 -18.31 3.68
C GLU A 57 -2.00 -18.88 5.11
N ARG A 58 -2.17 -17.99 6.10
CA ARG A 58 -2.19 -18.34 7.54
C ARG A 58 -3.60 -18.32 8.14
N GLU A 59 -4.51 -17.59 7.51
CA GLU A 59 -5.88 -17.38 7.96
C GLU A 59 -6.86 -17.79 6.84
N GLN A 60 -8.10 -18.10 7.21
CA GLN A 60 -9.06 -18.65 6.25
C GLN A 60 -9.61 -17.61 5.28
N GLU A 61 -9.98 -16.42 5.75
CA GLU A 61 -10.72 -15.45 4.94
C GLU A 61 -10.38 -14.00 5.31
N PRO A 62 -10.35 -13.09 4.33
CA PRO A 62 -10.34 -11.65 4.55
C PRO A 62 -11.43 -11.21 5.53
N THR A 63 -11.10 -10.19 6.31
CA THR A 63 -11.96 -9.62 7.34
C THR A 63 -13.26 -9.08 6.77
N PHE A 64 -13.23 -8.44 5.59
CA PHE A 64 -14.45 -8.03 4.91
C PHE A 64 -14.33 -7.87 3.41
N TYR A 65 -15.50 -7.81 2.78
CA TYR A 65 -15.71 -7.75 1.35
C TYR A 65 -16.69 -6.62 1.02
N LEU A 66 -16.39 -5.83 0.00
CA LEU A 66 -17.30 -4.84 -0.59
C LEU A 66 -17.39 -5.04 -2.10
N ASN A 67 -18.62 -5.04 -2.62
CA ASN A 67 -18.86 -5.03 -4.05
C ASN A 67 -18.93 -3.58 -4.55
N LEU A 68 -18.04 -3.21 -5.46
CA LEU A 68 -17.93 -1.88 -6.07
C LEU A 68 -18.35 -1.96 -7.54
N GLY A 69 -19.56 -2.47 -7.79
CA GLY A 69 -20.05 -2.78 -9.13
C GLY A 69 -19.35 -4.00 -9.70
N SER A 70 -18.55 -3.81 -10.74
CA SER A 70 -17.78 -4.89 -11.37
C SER A 70 -16.50 -5.26 -10.61
N LEU A 71 -16.08 -4.42 -9.66
CA LEU A 71 -14.90 -4.63 -8.83
C LEU A 71 -15.28 -5.24 -7.47
N LYS A 72 -14.37 -6.04 -6.92
CA LYS A 72 -14.42 -6.52 -5.55
C LYS A 72 -13.33 -5.85 -4.74
N MET A 73 -13.67 -5.32 -3.57
CA MET A 73 -12.72 -4.87 -2.58
C MET A 73 -12.70 -5.86 -1.44
N THR A 74 -11.52 -6.28 -1.04
CA THR A 74 -11.27 -7.18 0.07
C THR A 74 -10.33 -6.49 1.04
N ALA A 75 -10.52 -6.71 2.32
CA ALA A 75 -9.61 -6.20 3.34
C ALA A 75 -9.45 -7.22 4.47
N GLY A 76 -8.22 -7.37 4.95
CA GLY A 76 -7.90 -8.26 6.06
C GLY A 76 -6.41 -8.33 6.33
N ARG A 77 -6.01 -9.16 7.31
CA ARG A 77 -4.59 -9.41 7.58
C ARG A 77 -3.94 -10.10 6.40
N ILE A 78 -2.63 -9.89 6.21
CA ILE A 78 -1.86 -10.56 5.15
C ILE A 78 -2.04 -12.08 5.17
N GLY A 79 -2.22 -12.69 6.35
CA GLY A 79 -2.48 -14.11 6.52
C GLY A 79 -3.72 -14.62 5.80
N ALA A 80 -4.72 -13.78 5.57
CA ALA A 80 -5.95 -14.13 4.88
C ALA A 80 -5.81 -14.18 3.35
N TYR A 81 -4.68 -13.70 2.81
CA TYR A 81 -4.47 -13.63 1.36
C TYR A 81 -3.60 -14.78 0.88
N SER A 82 -3.91 -15.27 -0.32
CA SER A 82 -3.04 -16.25 -0.97
C SER A 82 -1.70 -15.61 -1.35
N THR A 83 -0.65 -16.44 -1.35
CA THR A 83 0.70 -16.01 -1.69
C THR A 83 0.75 -15.50 -3.13
N ARG A 84 0.03 -16.17 -4.03
CA ARG A 84 -0.09 -15.82 -5.45
C ARG A 84 -0.80 -14.48 -5.65
N LYS A 85 -1.93 -14.26 -4.97
CA LYS A 85 -2.68 -13.00 -5.04
C LYS A 85 -1.85 -11.83 -4.53
N THR A 86 -1.11 -12.04 -3.44
CA THR A 86 -0.21 -11.02 -2.88
C THR A 86 0.95 -10.70 -3.83
N ALA A 87 1.49 -11.70 -4.53
CA ALA A 87 2.51 -11.50 -5.56
C ALA A 87 2.01 -10.60 -6.70
N ALA A 88 0.83 -10.92 -7.26
CA ALA A 88 0.22 -10.10 -8.31
C ALA A 88 -0.06 -8.67 -7.83
N TRP A 89 -0.56 -8.50 -6.61
CA TRP A 89 -0.80 -7.17 -6.04
C TRP A 89 0.50 -6.37 -5.88
N ILE A 90 1.59 -6.99 -5.39
CA ILE A 90 2.92 -6.36 -5.31
C ILE A 90 3.43 -5.92 -6.69
N GLN A 91 3.32 -6.81 -7.68
CA GLN A 91 3.74 -6.53 -9.06
C GLN A 91 2.97 -5.34 -9.63
N GLU A 92 1.65 -5.32 -9.46
CA GLU A 92 0.81 -4.20 -9.88
C GLU A 92 1.17 -2.92 -9.13
N LEU A 93 1.43 -2.97 -7.82
CA LEU A 93 1.84 -1.78 -7.08
C LEU A 93 3.16 -1.21 -7.59
N ALA A 94 4.17 -2.06 -7.82
CA ALA A 94 5.47 -1.62 -8.31
C ALA A 94 5.37 -1.07 -9.75
N TRP A 95 4.58 -1.72 -10.60
CA TRP A 95 4.25 -1.21 -11.93
C TRP A 95 3.63 0.19 -11.87
N ASN A 96 2.58 0.35 -11.05
CA ASN A 96 1.85 1.59 -10.93
C ASN A 96 2.70 2.71 -10.34
N TYR A 97 3.63 2.37 -9.47
CA TYR A 97 4.60 3.30 -8.94
C TYR A 97 5.45 3.91 -10.08
N VAL A 98 6.04 3.06 -10.92
CA VAL A 98 6.95 3.45 -12.01
C VAL A 98 6.26 4.19 -13.15
N HIS A 99 4.98 3.93 -13.36
CA HIS A 99 4.21 4.54 -14.46
C HIS A 99 3.41 5.78 -14.02
N GLN A 100 3.59 6.27 -12.80
CA GLN A 100 2.98 7.52 -12.34
C GLN A 100 3.85 8.73 -12.71
N ASP A 101 3.22 9.80 -13.22
CA ASP A 101 3.88 11.07 -13.57
C ASP A 101 4.55 11.77 -12.39
N THR A 102 4.18 11.43 -11.16
CA THR A 102 4.72 12.01 -9.92
C THR A 102 5.88 11.18 -9.38
N MET A 103 5.64 9.87 -9.22
CA MET A 103 6.51 8.95 -8.49
C MET A 103 7.47 8.17 -9.36
N GLY A 104 7.12 7.90 -10.61
CA GLY A 104 7.87 7.05 -11.54
C GLY A 104 8.57 7.80 -12.67
N LYS A 105 8.35 9.11 -12.75
CA LYS A 105 8.96 9.96 -13.78
C LYS A 105 10.48 9.90 -13.69
N GLY A 106 11.12 9.46 -14.77
CA GLY A 106 12.58 9.33 -14.86
C GLY A 106 13.14 8.00 -14.34
N PHE A 107 12.28 7.10 -13.85
CA PHE A 107 12.71 5.73 -13.55
C PHE A 107 13.21 5.03 -14.82
N PRO A 108 14.34 4.30 -14.77
CA PRO A 108 14.91 3.63 -15.94
C PRO A 108 14.11 2.36 -16.28
N ILE A 109 12.93 2.53 -16.89
CA ILE A 109 12.09 1.41 -17.36
C ILE A 109 12.90 0.55 -18.35
N GLY A 110 12.91 -0.77 -18.12
CA GLY A 110 13.71 -1.73 -18.86
C GLY A 110 15.12 -1.96 -18.32
N ASP A 111 15.53 -1.27 -17.25
CA ASP A 111 16.75 -1.56 -16.50
C ASP A 111 16.48 -2.61 -15.40
N LEU A 112 16.89 -3.84 -15.68
CA LEU A 112 16.63 -5.00 -14.84
C LEU A 112 17.09 -4.83 -13.38
N GLU A 113 18.23 -4.18 -13.15
CA GLU A 113 18.78 -3.98 -11.81
C GLU A 113 17.91 -3.03 -11.01
N SER A 114 17.57 -1.86 -11.58
CA SER A 114 16.69 -0.88 -10.93
C SER A 114 15.30 -1.43 -10.65
N GLU A 115 14.73 -2.20 -11.59
CA GLU A 115 13.40 -2.82 -11.43
C GLU A 115 13.40 -3.85 -10.29
N GLN A 116 14.47 -4.64 -10.18
CA GLN A 116 14.68 -5.60 -9.09
C GLN A 116 14.86 -4.92 -7.73
N GLU A 117 15.62 -3.83 -7.66
CA GLU A 117 15.79 -3.03 -6.44
C GLU A 117 14.46 -2.48 -5.94
N LEU A 118 13.62 -1.96 -6.85
CA LEU A 118 12.30 -1.46 -6.51
C LEU A 118 11.39 -2.59 -6.02
N LEU A 119 11.31 -3.71 -6.75
CA LEU A 119 10.48 -4.86 -6.35
C LEU A 119 10.86 -5.39 -4.97
N ARG A 120 12.16 -5.44 -4.66
CA ARG A 120 12.64 -5.83 -3.33
C ARG A 120 12.00 -4.99 -2.22
N LEU A 121 11.89 -3.67 -2.41
CA LEU A 121 11.27 -2.77 -1.42
C LEU A 121 9.78 -3.02 -1.25
N PHE A 122 9.09 -3.48 -2.30
CA PHE A 122 7.68 -3.85 -2.20
C PHE A 122 7.46 -5.22 -1.54
N MET A 123 8.43 -6.12 -1.64
CA MET A 123 8.32 -7.49 -1.15
C MET A 123 8.70 -7.69 0.32
N GLY A 124 9.49 -6.77 0.89
CA GLY A 124 10.08 -6.90 2.22
C GLY A 124 9.31 -6.25 3.37
N ASP A 125 9.85 -6.48 4.56
CA ASP A 125 9.47 -5.87 5.83
C ASP A 125 8.02 -6.11 6.26
N PHE A 126 7.43 -7.24 5.85
CA PHE A 126 6.09 -7.63 6.25
C PHE A 126 6.01 -8.12 7.70
N SER A 127 4.80 -8.09 8.25
CA SER A 127 4.43 -8.60 9.57
C SER A 127 3.12 -9.38 9.50
N SER A 128 2.88 -10.28 10.45
CA SER A 128 1.58 -10.93 10.61
C SER A 128 0.43 -9.95 10.85
N ASP A 129 0.74 -8.75 11.35
CA ASP A 129 -0.23 -7.73 11.74
C ASP A 129 -0.53 -6.72 10.63
N ASP A 130 0.15 -6.85 9.48
CA ASP A 130 -0.13 -5.99 8.33
C ASP A 130 -1.55 -6.27 7.81
N LEU A 131 -2.31 -5.20 7.62
CA LEU A 131 -3.59 -5.24 6.92
C LEU A 131 -3.39 -4.87 5.46
N LEU A 132 -3.99 -5.65 4.57
CA LEU A 132 -4.06 -5.34 3.16
C LEU A 132 -5.49 -4.94 2.83
N ILE A 133 -5.63 -3.94 1.95
CA ILE A 133 -6.88 -3.67 1.24
C ILE A 133 -6.58 -3.83 -0.23
N ILE A 134 -7.28 -4.73 -0.91
CA ILE A 134 -7.06 -5.05 -2.32
C ILE A 134 -8.38 -4.89 -3.05
N VAL A 135 -8.37 -4.07 -4.10
CA VAL A 135 -9.43 -3.95 -5.09
C VAL A 135 -9.01 -4.73 -6.31
N GLU A 136 -9.87 -5.64 -6.76
CA GLU A 136 -9.60 -6.51 -7.88
C GLU A 136 -10.79 -6.62 -8.82
N TYR A 137 -10.47 -6.95 -10.06
CA TYR A 137 -11.43 -7.40 -11.05
C TYR A 137 -11.23 -8.91 -11.23
N GLU A 138 -12.26 -9.70 -10.96
CA GLU A 138 -12.20 -11.15 -11.04
C GLU A 138 -13.12 -11.64 -12.16
N THR A 139 -12.56 -12.43 -13.07
CA THR A 139 -13.29 -13.07 -14.17
C THR A 139 -12.97 -14.55 -14.22
N GLN A 140 -13.60 -15.29 -15.14
CA GLN A 140 -13.23 -16.68 -15.41
C GLN A 140 -11.82 -16.81 -16.02
N GLU A 141 -11.27 -15.73 -16.58
CA GLU A 141 -9.93 -15.71 -17.21
C GLU A 141 -8.81 -15.53 -16.20
N GLY A 142 -9.14 -15.08 -14.98
CA GLY A 142 -8.18 -14.91 -13.88
C GLY A 142 -8.50 -13.72 -12.99
N ILE A 143 -7.52 -13.37 -12.16
CA ILE A 143 -7.61 -12.21 -11.26
C ILE A 143 -6.78 -11.05 -11.79
N LYS A 144 -7.24 -9.83 -11.52
CA LYS A 144 -6.46 -8.63 -11.79
C LYS A 144 -6.57 -7.66 -10.62
N PRO A 145 -5.54 -7.55 -9.76
CA PRO A 145 -5.45 -6.49 -8.78
C PRO A 145 -5.40 -5.13 -9.48
N ILE A 146 -6.26 -4.23 -9.04
CA ILE A 146 -6.53 -2.93 -9.66
C ILE A 146 -6.08 -1.79 -8.76
N ALA A 147 -6.20 -1.97 -7.46
CA ALA A 147 -5.68 -1.03 -6.49
C ALA A 147 -5.47 -1.78 -5.19
N GLY A 148 -4.71 -1.17 -4.30
CA GLY A 148 -4.67 -1.62 -2.94
C GLY A 148 -3.74 -0.78 -2.10
N THR A 149 -3.70 -1.08 -0.82
CA THR A 149 -2.77 -0.52 0.15
C THR A 149 -2.36 -1.57 1.16
N ARG A 150 -1.20 -1.33 1.74
CA ARG A 150 -0.75 -2.01 2.93
C ARG A 150 -0.78 -1.01 4.08
N ILE A 151 -1.47 -1.40 5.14
CA ILE A 151 -1.53 -0.63 6.37
C ILE A 151 -0.59 -1.27 7.38
N VAL A 152 0.36 -0.47 7.87
CA VAL A 152 1.48 -0.92 8.69
C VAL A 152 1.37 -0.29 10.06
N HIS A 153 1.35 -1.11 11.11
CA HIS A 153 1.43 -0.64 12.48
C HIS A 153 2.84 -0.15 12.82
N GLY A 154 2.90 0.98 13.51
CA GLY A 154 4.11 1.36 14.21
C GLY A 154 4.38 0.39 15.36
N ARG A 155 5.64 0.33 15.77
CA ARG A 155 6.17 -0.55 16.80
C ARG A 155 7.03 0.20 17.83
N GLY A 156 7.19 1.51 17.64
CA GLY A 156 7.93 2.37 18.56
C GLY A 156 7.08 2.79 19.75
N ASP A 157 7.72 2.94 20.91
CA ASP A 157 7.15 3.57 22.10
C ASP A 157 7.28 5.11 22.06
N ARG A 158 8.12 5.63 21.14
CA ARG A 158 8.31 7.06 20.92
C ARG A 158 7.06 7.69 20.32
N LEU A 159 6.83 8.95 20.65
CA LEU A 159 5.78 9.77 20.05
C LEU A 159 6.06 10.03 18.57
N VAL A 160 5.01 10.01 17.76
CA VAL A 160 5.09 10.27 16.32
C VAL A 160 5.66 11.66 16.02
N ASN A 161 5.36 12.68 16.84
CA ASN A 161 5.92 14.02 16.68
C ASN A 161 7.44 14.10 16.90
N ILE A 162 8.05 13.08 17.52
CA ILE A 162 9.50 12.98 17.68
C ILE A 162 10.08 12.20 16.49
N SER A 163 9.47 11.06 16.15
CA SER A 163 10.01 10.18 15.12
C SER A 163 9.78 10.67 13.69
N ALA A 164 8.79 11.53 13.45
CA ALA A 164 8.59 12.19 12.16
C ALA A 164 9.77 13.10 11.75
N PHE A 165 10.65 13.45 12.69
CA PHE A 165 11.84 14.29 12.47
C PHE A 165 13.16 13.51 12.60
N ASP A 166 13.10 12.21 12.84
CA ASP A 166 14.26 11.35 13.09
C ASP A 166 14.20 10.09 12.22
N ASN A 167 15.34 9.66 11.68
CA ASN A 167 15.45 8.52 10.77
C ASN A 167 15.20 7.14 11.43
N ASN A 168 14.65 7.12 12.65
CA ASN A 168 14.47 5.93 13.48
C ASN A 168 12.99 5.53 13.65
N SER A 169 12.08 6.16 12.91
CA SER A 169 10.68 5.77 12.90
C SER A 169 10.50 4.32 12.44
N THR A 170 9.53 3.62 13.02
CA THR A 170 9.08 2.31 12.53
C THR A 170 7.92 2.42 11.54
N LEU A 171 7.32 3.61 11.44
CA LEU A 171 6.27 3.94 10.48
C LEU A 171 6.87 4.19 9.08
N PRO A 172 6.48 3.43 8.03
CA PRO A 172 7.13 3.51 6.72
C PRO A 172 7.10 4.89 6.05
N THR A 173 6.05 5.70 6.26
CA THR A 173 6.03 7.07 5.73
C THR A 173 7.21 7.88 6.29
N PHE A 174 7.47 7.81 7.60
CA PHE A 174 8.58 8.53 8.23
C PHE A 174 9.94 7.82 8.11
N GLN A 175 9.96 6.55 7.72
CA GLN A 175 11.18 5.90 7.23
C GLN A 175 11.57 6.39 5.84
N ALA A 176 10.59 6.83 5.05
CA ALA A 176 10.80 7.30 3.70
C ALA A 176 11.07 8.81 3.62
N VAL A 177 10.47 9.59 4.52
CA VAL A 177 10.65 11.03 4.58
C VAL A 177 10.78 11.56 6.01
N ASN A 178 11.62 12.57 6.20
CA ASN A 178 11.64 13.41 7.39
C ASN A 178 10.80 14.67 7.17
N LEU A 179 10.17 15.12 8.24
CA LEU A 179 9.57 16.45 8.30
C LEU A 179 10.65 17.48 8.67
N VAL A 180 10.63 18.64 8.02
CA VAL A 180 11.55 19.76 8.35
C VAL A 180 10.83 21.08 8.60
N ASP A 181 9.61 21.22 8.09
CA ASP A 181 8.71 22.31 8.41
C ASP A 181 7.29 21.75 8.51
N ILE A 182 6.57 22.15 9.56
CA ILE A 182 5.19 21.73 9.81
C ILE A 182 4.29 22.90 9.47
N ASN A 183 3.17 22.63 8.81
CA ASN A 183 2.18 23.68 8.63
C ASN A 183 1.73 24.25 9.99
N ARG A 184 1.89 25.56 10.23
CA ARG A 184 1.65 26.21 11.53
C ARG A 184 0.20 26.13 12.03
N ASP A 185 -0.75 25.81 11.15
CA ASP A 185 -2.14 25.51 11.53
C ASP A 185 -2.29 24.12 12.18
N PHE A 186 -1.20 23.37 12.29
CA PHE A 186 -1.10 22.06 12.90
C PHE A 186 -0.55 22.19 14.33
N GLU A 187 -1.37 21.90 15.33
CA GLU A 187 -0.85 21.62 16.66
C GLU A 187 -0.09 20.28 16.62
N THR A 188 1.13 20.26 17.17
CA THR A 188 1.93 19.03 17.36
C THR A 188 1.19 17.94 18.13
N THR A 189 0.12 18.31 18.83
CA THR A 189 -0.78 17.46 19.62
C THR A 189 -1.38 16.30 18.83
N VAL A 190 -1.63 16.43 17.53
CA VAL A 190 -2.18 15.32 16.71
C VAL A 190 -1.18 14.16 16.56
N LEU A 191 0.13 14.46 16.62
CA LEU A 191 1.19 13.46 16.55
C LEU A 191 1.74 13.11 17.95
N GLU A 192 1.14 13.61 19.03
CA GLU A 192 1.47 13.23 20.41
C GLU A 192 0.82 11.88 20.77
N VAL A 193 1.00 10.91 19.88
CA VAL A 193 0.54 9.53 19.99
C VAL A 193 1.78 8.63 19.90
N PRO A 194 1.93 7.61 20.77
CA PRO A 194 2.99 6.60 20.61
C PRO A 194 2.90 5.92 19.25
N GLU A 195 4.03 5.62 18.61
CA GLU A 195 4.03 4.96 17.30
C GLU A 195 3.27 3.62 17.30
N GLU A 196 3.32 2.86 18.39
CA GLU A 196 2.54 1.61 18.57
C GLU A 196 1.02 1.82 18.45
N ASN A 197 0.53 3.03 18.75
CA ASN A 197 -0.86 3.43 18.59
C ASN A 197 -1.13 4.14 17.26
N ALA A 198 -0.14 4.20 16.36
CA ALA A 198 -0.25 4.80 15.05
C ALA A 198 -0.08 3.76 13.93
N VAL A 199 -0.67 4.08 12.78
CA VAL A 199 -0.51 3.27 11.56
C VAL A 199 -0.12 4.14 10.40
N CYS A 200 0.66 3.56 9.50
CA CYS A 200 1.01 4.14 8.22
C CYS A 200 0.23 3.49 7.11
N ILE A 201 -0.33 4.35 6.26
CA ILE A 201 -1.07 3.95 5.09
C ILE A 201 -0.11 3.99 3.92
N THR A 202 0.52 2.85 3.66
CA THR A 202 1.54 2.79 2.64
C THR A 202 0.92 2.46 1.29
N ARG A 203 1.32 3.25 0.30
CA ARG A 203 1.24 2.94 -1.14
C ARG A 203 -0.19 2.85 -1.67
N TYR A 204 -0.47 3.68 -2.67
CA TYR A 204 -1.83 3.82 -3.15
C TYR A 204 -1.96 4.08 -4.66
N TRP A 205 -2.92 3.31 -5.22
CA TRP A 205 -3.64 3.30 -6.51
C TRP A 205 -2.89 3.09 -7.84
N ALA A 206 -3.43 2.16 -8.63
CA ALA A 206 -3.26 2.17 -10.08
C ALA A 206 -4.00 3.35 -10.70
N GLN A 207 -3.32 4.04 -11.61
CA GLN A 207 -3.88 5.14 -12.40
C GLN A 207 -3.99 4.76 -13.89
N ARG A 208 -4.08 3.46 -14.18
CA ARG A 208 -4.11 2.94 -15.55
C ARG A 208 -5.43 3.23 -16.26
N ALA A 209 -5.47 4.32 -17.02
CA ALA A 209 -6.57 4.61 -17.94
C ALA A 209 -6.71 3.50 -19.01
N ASP A 210 -5.59 2.91 -19.43
CA ASP A 210 -5.53 1.85 -20.45
C ASP A 210 -6.14 0.53 -19.95
N ILE A 211 -5.75 0.03 -18.77
CA ILE A 211 -6.36 -1.16 -18.18
C ILE A 211 -7.80 -0.93 -17.76
N THR A 212 -8.14 0.25 -17.22
CA THR A 212 -9.56 0.55 -16.95
C THR A 212 -10.41 0.50 -18.20
N THR A 213 -9.86 0.95 -19.33
CA THR A 213 -10.55 0.91 -20.62
C THR A 213 -10.68 -0.54 -21.09
N THR A 214 -9.60 -1.33 -21.08
CA THR A 214 -9.61 -2.75 -21.45
C THR A 214 -10.57 -3.57 -20.61
N LEU A 215 -10.64 -3.30 -19.30
CA LEU A 215 -11.55 -4.02 -18.38
C LEU A 215 -12.96 -3.42 -18.35
N GLY A 216 -13.23 -2.31 -19.04
CA GLY A 216 -14.53 -1.63 -19.04
C GLY A 216 -14.96 -1.11 -17.67
N VAL A 217 -14.02 -0.66 -16.83
CA VAL A 217 -14.28 -0.23 -15.45
C VAL A 217 -14.09 1.28 -15.28
N ASP A 218 -15.12 1.99 -14.80
CA ASP A 218 -14.99 3.40 -14.38
C ASP A 218 -14.45 3.49 -12.93
N ARG A 219 -13.17 3.82 -12.79
CA ARG A 219 -12.43 3.81 -11.50
C ARG A 219 -12.23 5.16 -10.86
N ARG A 220 -12.92 6.21 -11.32
CA ARG A 220 -12.73 7.58 -10.80
C ARG A 220 -12.89 7.69 -9.28
N SER A 221 -13.61 6.75 -8.67
CA SER A 221 -13.88 6.70 -7.23
C SER A 221 -13.08 5.65 -6.47
N THR A 222 -12.34 4.76 -7.14
CA THR A 222 -11.60 3.67 -6.48
C THR A 222 -10.62 4.16 -5.42
N PRO A 223 -9.80 5.21 -5.65
CA PRO A 223 -8.94 5.76 -4.60
C PRO A 223 -9.71 6.15 -3.33
N ALA A 224 -10.84 6.83 -3.51
CA ALA A 224 -11.70 7.25 -2.40
C ALA A 224 -12.29 6.06 -1.64
N ASP A 225 -12.65 4.98 -2.35
CA ASP A 225 -13.12 3.75 -1.72
C ASP A 225 -12.05 3.08 -0.89
N VAL A 226 -10.82 2.98 -1.40
CA VAL A 226 -9.75 2.34 -0.61
C VAL A 226 -9.41 3.16 0.63
N ILE A 227 -9.39 4.49 0.52
CA ILE A 227 -9.24 5.40 1.66
C ILE A 227 -10.36 5.20 2.68
N ALA A 228 -11.62 5.18 2.23
CA ALA A 228 -12.75 5.05 3.12
C ALA A 228 -12.80 3.68 3.82
N ALA A 229 -12.34 2.62 3.14
CA ALA A 229 -12.34 1.24 3.65
C ALA A 229 -11.35 1.00 4.80
N MET A 230 -10.34 1.85 4.93
CA MET A 230 -9.29 1.74 5.93
C MET A 230 -9.69 1.57 7.39
N PRO A 231 -10.43 2.53 7.99
CA PRO A 231 -10.83 2.43 9.40
C PRO A 231 -11.72 1.22 9.62
N LEU A 232 -12.54 0.86 8.61
CA LEU A 232 -13.38 -0.34 8.67
C LEU A 232 -12.53 -1.60 8.73
N ALA A 233 -11.47 -1.68 7.93
CA ALA A 233 -10.51 -2.79 7.98
C ALA A 233 -9.93 -2.98 9.36
N TYR A 234 -9.55 -1.90 10.02
CA TYR A 234 -9.04 -1.99 11.38
C TYR A 234 -10.08 -2.43 12.38
N VAL A 235 -11.23 -1.76 12.41
CA VAL A 235 -12.27 -2.05 13.40
C VAL A 235 -12.76 -3.48 13.28
N LEU A 236 -12.99 -3.95 12.05
CA LEU A 236 -13.40 -5.33 11.78
C LEU A 236 -12.28 -6.34 12.08
N ALA A 237 -11.02 -6.04 11.72
CA ALA A 237 -9.92 -6.97 11.96
C ALA A 237 -9.56 -7.08 13.45
N SER A 238 -9.72 -5.98 14.18
CA SER A 238 -9.58 -5.90 15.64
C SER A 238 -10.66 -6.70 16.36
N GLY A 239 -11.93 -6.50 15.97
CA GLY A 239 -13.07 -7.22 16.56
C GLY A 239 -13.04 -8.72 16.32
N ASN A 240 -12.75 -9.15 15.09
CA ASN A 240 -12.82 -10.58 14.73
C ASN A 240 -11.73 -11.45 15.37
N ASN A 241 -10.61 -10.87 15.81
CA ASN A 241 -9.42 -11.63 16.20
C ASN A 241 -8.83 -11.26 17.58
N GLY A 242 -9.41 -10.28 18.29
CA GLY A 242 -9.02 -9.88 19.65
C GLY A 242 -7.54 -9.49 19.84
N ARG A 243 -6.81 -9.25 18.75
CA ARG A 243 -5.35 -9.09 18.72
C ARG A 243 -4.87 -7.75 18.19
N LEU A 244 -5.68 -7.07 17.38
CA LEU A 244 -5.35 -5.74 16.88
C LEU A 244 -6.08 -4.71 17.74
N VAL A 245 -5.34 -3.70 18.18
CA VAL A 245 -5.90 -2.52 18.83
C VAL A 245 -6.21 -1.53 17.71
N THR A 246 -7.40 -0.94 17.74
CA THR A 246 -7.72 0.14 16.78
C THR A 246 -6.72 1.27 17.02
N PRO A 247 -5.90 1.64 16.02
CA PRO A 247 -4.93 2.71 16.18
C PRO A 247 -5.64 4.01 16.50
N GLU A 248 -5.01 4.92 17.24
CA GLU A 248 -5.54 6.27 17.51
C GLU A 248 -5.28 7.21 16.33
N LEU A 249 -4.19 6.99 15.61
CA LEU A 249 -3.71 7.86 14.54
C LEU A 249 -3.40 7.07 13.27
N ALA A 250 -3.88 7.55 12.13
CA ALA A 250 -3.41 7.07 10.84
C ALA A 250 -2.65 8.17 10.09
N VAL A 251 -1.45 7.84 9.64
CA VAL A 251 -0.54 8.70 8.88
C VAL A 251 -0.46 8.19 7.45
N PHE A 252 -0.48 9.10 6.48
CA PHE A 252 -0.36 8.77 5.07
C PHE A 252 0.57 9.74 4.36
N ASP A 253 1.18 9.27 3.27
CA ASP A 253 1.85 10.10 2.28
C ASP A 253 1.15 9.97 0.92
N ILE A 254 0.74 11.11 0.37
CA ILE A 254 0.05 11.18 -0.92
C ILE A 254 0.87 12.06 -1.86
N HIS A 255 1.01 11.61 -3.10
CA HIS A 255 1.82 12.26 -4.13
C HIS A 255 0.98 13.06 -5.13
N ARG A 256 -0.33 13.18 -4.86
CA ARG A 256 -1.34 13.85 -5.68
C ARG A 256 -2.15 14.83 -4.86
N ARG A 257 -2.03 16.12 -5.16
CA ARG A 257 -2.70 17.18 -4.38
C ARG A 257 -4.22 17.05 -4.38
N ASP A 258 -4.81 16.70 -5.51
CA ASP A 258 -6.26 16.53 -5.65
C ASP A 258 -6.79 15.38 -4.78
N THR A 259 -6.04 14.28 -4.65
CA THR A 259 -6.36 13.19 -3.74
C THR A 259 -6.24 13.64 -2.28
N ALA A 260 -5.17 14.34 -1.90
CA ALA A 260 -5.03 14.87 -0.54
C ALA A 260 -6.17 15.85 -0.18
N ASP A 261 -6.55 16.73 -1.09
CA ASP A 261 -7.68 17.65 -0.92
C ASP A 261 -9.04 16.93 -0.86
N PHE A 262 -9.18 15.80 -1.54
CA PHE A 262 -10.35 14.93 -1.40
C PHE A 262 -10.40 14.32 0.00
N VAL A 263 -9.31 13.69 0.46
CA VAL A 263 -9.24 13.05 1.79
C VAL A 263 -9.53 14.06 2.90
N ARG A 264 -8.93 15.25 2.80
CA ARG A 264 -9.18 16.35 3.73
C ARG A 264 -10.65 16.75 3.79
N ARG A 265 -11.28 16.97 2.62
CA ARG A 265 -12.68 17.43 2.54
C ARG A 265 -13.69 16.38 2.99
N HIS A 266 -13.48 15.12 2.61
CA HIS A 266 -14.46 14.06 2.83
C HIS A 266 -14.29 13.33 4.15
N PHE A 267 -13.05 13.21 4.62
CA PHE A 267 -12.74 12.41 5.79
C PHE A 267 -12.04 13.20 6.91
N GLY A 268 -11.80 14.49 6.71
CA GLY A 268 -11.23 15.37 7.73
C GLY A 268 -9.76 15.11 8.05
N ALA A 269 -9.02 14.52 7.12
CA ALA A 269 -7.57 14.44 7.25
C ALA A 269 -6.95 15.83 7.35
N ARG A 270 -5.91 15.92 8.17
CA ARG A 270 -5.08 17.11 8.33
C ARG A 270 -3.83 16.94 7.48
N VAL A 271 -3.39 18.00 6.82
CA VAL A 271 -2.08 18.03 6.15
C VAL A 271 -1.05 18.41 7.21
N VAL A 272 -0.10 17.52 7.46
CA VAL A 272 0.99 17.70 8.43
C VAL A 272 2.12 18.53 7.77
N ALA A 273 2.55 18.10 6.59
CA ALA A 273 3.59 18.74 5.83
C ALA A 273 3.37 18.54 4.32
N ASP A 274 3.78 19.52 3.53
CA ASP A 274 3.83 19.43 2.09
C ASP A 274 5.04 20.21 1.54
N ARG A 275 5.39 19.93 0.27
CA ARG A 275 6.45 20.65 -0.46
C ARG A 275 7.77 20.65 0.31
N ASP A 276 8.26 21.84 0.67
CA ASP A 276 9.53 22.06 1.37
C ASP A 276 9.52 21.53 2.82
N GLY A 277 8.35 21.20 3.36
CA GLY A 277 8.20 20.61 4.70
C GLY A 277 8.55 19.12 4.76
N VAL A 278 8.84 18.48 3.63
CA VAL A 278 9.14 17.05 3.52
C VAL A 278 10.47 16.84 2.79
N ILE A 279 11.43 16.18 3.45
CA ILE A 279 12.69 15.75 2.82
C ILE A 279 12.80 14.24 2.82
N PRO A 280 13.30 13.60 1.77
CA PRO A 280 13.55 12.17 1.80
C PRO A 280 14.62 11.71 2.79
N THR A 281 14.53 10.48 3.28
CA THR A 281 15.60 9.85 4.06
C THR A 281 16.75 9.36 3.16
N PRO A 282 17.98 9.22 3.69
CA PRO A 282 19.13 8.71 2.94
C PRO A 282 18.90 7.34 2.27
N GLN A 283 18.21 6.42 2.95
CA GLN A 283 17.96 5.06 2.45
C GLN A 283 17.05 5.05 1.22
N ILE A 284 16.04 5.93 1.21
CA ILE A 284 15.19 6.13 0.05
C ILE A 284 15.93 6.90 -1.04
N LEU A 285 16.83 7.83 -0.69
CA LEU A 285 17.69 8.56 -1.65
C LEU A 285 18.56 7.64 -2.51
N GLU A 286 19.14 6.60 -1.92
CA GLU A 286 20.10 5.73 -2.61
C GLU A 286 19.46 4.72 -3.58
N THR A 287 18.19 4.38 -3.37
CA THR A 287 17.52 3.28 -4.08
C THR A 287 16.44 3.80 -5.02
N ILE A 288 15.34 4.30 -4.45
CA ILE A 288 14.22 4.84 -5.21
C ILE A 288 14.62 6.18 -5.79
N LEU A 289 15.09 7.13 -4.98
CA LEU A 289 15.19 8.51 -5.44
C LEU A 289 16.46 8.85 -6.22
N ARG A 290 17.45 7.98 -6.31
CA ARG A 290 18.58 8.18 -7.23
C ARG A 290 18.10 8.40 -8.66
N TYR A 291 17.03 7.68 -9.04
CA TYR A 291 16.41 7.74 -10.36
C TYR A 291 15.32 8.82 -10.44
N HIS A 292 14.72 9.19 -9.31
CA HIS A 292 13.60 10.13 -9.28
C HIS A 292 13.99 11.55 -8.86
N TYR A 293 15.12 11.79 -8.19
CA TYR A 293 15.51 13.05 -7.52
C TYR A 293 17.00 13.41 -7.72
N GLY A 294 17.73 12.65 -8.55
CA GLY A 294 19.08 13.04 -8.96
C GLY A 294 19.06 14.32 -9.82
N PRO A 295 20.20 15.02 -10.00
CA PRO A 295 20.33 16.21 -10.84
C PRO A 295 20.24 15.91 -12.35
N SER A 296 19.42 14.93 -12.75
CA SER A 296 19.29 14.51 -14.14
C SER A 296 18.53 15.56 -14.97
N GLU A 297 18.92 15.69 -16.24
CA GLU A 297 18.33 16.60 -17.23
C GLU A 297 16.84 16.35 -17.49
N ILE A 298 16.28 15.25 -16.96
CA ILE A 298 14.91 14.77 -17.18
C ILE A 298 13.91 15.38 -16.18
N GLY A 299 14.40 16.22 -15.26
CA GLY A 299 13.58 16.90 -14.27
C GLY A 299 13.08 15.94 -13.20
N GLY A 300 14.00 15.57 -12.31
CA GLY A 300 13.69 14.90 -11.06
C GLY A 300 12.56 15.59 -10.29
N TYR A 301 12.00 14.85 -9.34
CA TYR A 301 10.84 15.13 -8.54
C TYR A 301 10.72 16.59 -8.12
N GLN A 302 9.53 17.15 -8.37
CA GLN A 302 9.22 18.57 -8.21
C GLN A 302 8.43 18.89 -6.91
N GLY A 303 8.58 18.09 -5.85
CA GLY A 303 8.07 18.43 -4.51
C GLY A 303 6.56 18.42 -4.37
N GLN A 304 5.91 17.26 -4.17
CA GLN A 304 4.48 17.17 -3.80
C GLN A 304 4.10 15.98 -2.91
N ILE A 305 5.00 15.47 -2.05
CA ILE A 305 4.63 14.52 -1.00
C ILE A 305 3.88 15.36 0.01
N ILE A 306 2.64 14.95 0.23
CA ILE A 306 1.77 15.52 1.23
C ILE A 306 1.67 14.46 2.30
N VAL A 307 2.32 14.71 3.43
CA VAL A 307 2.12 13.92 4.62
C VAL A 307 0.88 14.44 5.31
N GLY A 308 -0.08 13.55 5.55
CA GLY A 308 -1.28 13.87 6.28
C GLY A 308 -1.55 12.86 7.38
N ALA A 309 -2.46 13.24 8.26
CA ALA A 309 -2.86 12.41 9.38
C ALA A 309 -4.36 12.57 9.69
N PHE A 310 -4.98 11.54 10.24
CA PHE A 310 -6.33 11.64 10.80
C PHE A 310 -6.48 10.80 12.06
N ASP A 311 -7.31 11.32 12.96
CA ASP A 311 -7.87 10.56 14.08
C ASP A 311 -8.82 9.48 13.51
N THR A 312 -8.54 8.23 13.84
CA THR A 312 -9.23 7.05 13.28
C THR A 312 -10.70 6.97 13.69
N ASN A 313 -11.06 7.43 14.89
CA ASN A 313 -12.44 7.42 15.36
C ASN A 313 -13.32 8.39 14.56
N GLY A 314 -12.87 9.64 14.42
CA GLY A 314 -13.56 10.64 13.60
C GLY A 314 -13.58 10.26 12.12
N PHE A 315 -12.55 9.57 11.65
CA PHE A 315 -12.45 9.09 10.27
C PHE A 315 -13.43 7.94 9.97
N LEU A 316 -13.59 6.98 10.90
CA LEU A 316 -14.54 5.88 10.78
C LEU A 316 -15.96 6.36 10.50
N GLN A 317 -16.45 7.34 11.28
CA GLN A 317 -17.80 7.89 11.09
C GLN A 317 -17.98 8.46 9.68
N LYS A 318 -17.00 9.20 9.18
CA LYS A 318 -17.06 9.80 7.84
C LYS A 318 -16.98 8.76 6.73
N SER A 319 -16.20 7.69 6.93
CA SER A 319 -16.17 6.55 6.03
C SER A 319 -17.52 5.83 5.94
N LEU A 320 -18.17 5.61 7.09
CA LEU A 320 -19.51 5.02 7.14
C LEU A 320 -20.53 5.89 6.40
N GLU A 321 -20.50 7.21 6.62
CA GLU A 321 -21.37 8.14 5.89
C GLU A 321 -21.08 8.15 4.39
N TYR A 322 -19.81 8.08 3.99
CA TYR A 322 -19.40 8.03 2.58
C TYR A 322 -19.96 6.78 1.90
N PHE A 323 -19.77 5.59 2.47
CA PHE A 323 -20.29 4.35 1.90
C PHE A 323 -21.82 4.30 1.90
N THR A 324 -22.47 4.81 2.96
CA THR A 324 -23.93 4.95 3.02
C THR A 324 -24.47 5.82 1.88
N ARG A 325 -23.87 6.99 1.63
CA ARG A 325 -24.26 7.88 0.52
C ARG A 325 -24.03 7.24 -0.85
N ARG A 326 -23.02 6.39 -0.95
CA ARG A 326 -22.73 5.60 -2.16
C ARG A 326 -23.61 4.36 -2.34
N GLN A 327 -24.49 4.07 -1.38
CA GLN A 327 -25.35 2.89 -1.37
C GLN A 327 -24.54 1.59 -1.45
N ILE A 328 -23.35 1.58 -0.86
CA ILE A 328 -22.52 0.38 -0.73
C ILE A 328 -22.97 -0.33 0.54
N GLU A 329 -23.43 -1.57 0.40
CA GLU A 329 -23.78 -2.41 1.52
C GLU A 329 -22.52 -2.76 2.30
N LEU A 330 -22.48 -2.35 3.57
CA LEU A 330 -21.40 -2.67 4.48
C LEU A 330 -21.74 -3.98 5.23
N PRO A 331 -20.74 -4.80 5.55
CA PRO A 331 -20.94 -5.93 6.46
C PRO A 331 -21.45 -5.43 7.81
N SER A 332 -22.28 -6.22 8.49
CA SER A 332 -22.82 -5.80 9.79
C SER A 332 -21.68 -5.59 10.79
N LEU A 333 -21.66 -4.41 11.43
CA LEU A 333 -20.72 -4.10 12.51
C LEU A 333 -21.13 -4.78 13.83
N GLU A 334 -22.32 -5.39 13.89
CA GLU A 334 -22.83 -6.09 15.07
C GLU A 334 -22.04 -7.35 15.42
N SER A 335 -21.26 -7.92 14.48
CA SER A 335 -20.33 -9.03 14.73
C SER A 335 -19.06 -8.63 15.49
N ILE A 336 -18.83 -7.34 15.72
CA ILE A 336 -17.61 -6.78 16.33
C ILE A 336 -17.76 -6.66 17.87
N ALA A 337 -18.98 -6.77 18.40
CA ALA A 337 -19.30 -6.49 19.81
C ALA A 337 -19.48 -7.74 20.70
N THR A 338 -19.07 -8.92 20.25
CA THR A 338 -19.13 -10.17 21.06
C THR A 338 -17.78 -10.68 21.49
#